data_AF-A0A654AD99-F1
#
_entry.id   AF-A0A654AD99-F1
#
_cell.length_a   1.000
_cell.length_b   1.000
_cell.length_c   1.000
_cell.angle_alpha   90.00
_cell.angle_beta   90.00
_cell.angle_gamma   90.00
#
_symmetry.space_group_name_H-M   'P 1'
#
loop_
_entity.id
_entity.type
_entity.pdbx_description
1 polymer ?
#
loop_
_entity_poly.entity_id
_entity_poly.type
_entity_poly.pdbx_seq_one_letter_code
_entity_poly.pdbx_strand_id
1 'polypeptide(L)'
;MNVRYFAAARAAAGVEEERFELAPGSTVADLLEAVLSVERPEPPAGTPPLPRILSRSSFLLNEVAVRDHAVVVKADDVVDVLPPFAGG
;
A
#
# COMPACT_ATOMS: atom_id res chain seq x y z
N MET A 1 6.69 7.94 6.36
CA MET A 1 6.40 7.73 4.93
C MET A 1 4.91 7.90 4.68
N ASN A 2 4.53 8.26 3.45
CA ASN A 2 3.14 8.34 3.00
C ASN A 2 2.80 7.15 2.10
N VAL A 3 1.64 6.51 2.29
CA VAL A 3 1.14 5.45 1.41
C VAL A 3 -0.09 5.98 0.69
N ARG A 4 -0.12 5.90 -0.64
CA ARG A 4 -1.28 6.28 -1.45
C ARG A 4 -1.91 5.07 -2.10
N TYR A 5 -3.23 4.96 -2.03
CA TYR A 5 -3.97 3.84 -2.56
C TYR A 5 -4.74 4.23 -3.82
N PHE A 6 -4.70 3.34 -4.81
CA PHE A 6 -5.39 3.54 -6.08
C PHE A 6 -6.46 2.46 -6.31
N ALA A 7 -7.50 2.82 -7.05
CA ALA A 7 -8.56 1.92 -7.50
C ALA A 7 -9.10 0.98 -6.39
N ALA A 8 -9.02 -0.34 -6.57
CA ALA A 8 -9.53 -1.31 -5.60
C ALA A 8 -8.80 -1.22 -4.24
N ALA A 9 -7.52 -0.83 -4.22
CA ALA A 9 -6.78 -0.65 -2.97
C ALA A 9 -7.34 0.51 -2.15
N ARG A 10 -7.72 1.62 -2.82
CA ARG A 10 -8.40 2.76 -2.17
C ARG A 10 -9.75 2.34 -1.61
N ALA A 11 -10.55 1.62 -2.39
CA ALA A 11 -11.86 1.13 -1.96
C ALA A 11 -11.73 0.20 -0.73
N ALA A 12 -10.68 -0.63 -0.68
CA ALA A 12 -10.44 -1.52 0.45
C ALA A 12 -9.78 -0.86 1.66
N ALA A 13 -8.92 0.14 1.45
CA ALA A 13 -8.31 0.91 2.52
C ALA A 13 -9.31 1.89 3.17
N GLY A 14 -10.32 2.33 2.40
CA GLY A 14 -11.32 3.32 2.81
C GLY A 14 -10.83 4.76 2.75
N VAL A 15 -9.56 4.98 2.38
CA VAL A 15 -8.87 6.27 2.37
C VAL A 15 -7.98 6.38 1.13
N GLU A 16 -7.70 7.61 0.70
CA GLU A 16 -6.81 7.88 -0.43
C GLU A 16 -5.34 7.74 -0.06
N GLU A 17 -4.97 8.24 1.12
CA GLU A 17 -3.60 8.21 1.61
C GLU A 17 -3.56 8.08 3.13
N GLU A 18 -2.45 7.53 3.62
CA GLU A 18 -2.19 7.34 5.04
C GLU A 18 -0.71 7.54 5.35
N ARG A 19 -0.44 8.19 6.50
CA ARG A 19 0.91 8.41 6.98
C ARG A 19 1.29 7.34 8.00
N PHE A 20 2.47 6.76 7.81
CA PHE A 20 3.06 5.78 8.72
C PHE A 20 4.38 6.31 9.29
N GLU A 21 4.57 6.09 10.59
CA GLU A 21 5.80 6.36 11.31
C GLU A 21 6.47 5.04 11.66
N LEU A 22 7.52 4.69 10.92
CA LEU A 22 8.31 3.47 11.14
C LEU A 22 9.72 3.83 11.58
N ALA A 23 10.38 2.89 12.24
CA ALA A 23 11.76 3.07 12.67
C ALA A 23 12.70 3.33 11.48
N PRO A 24 13.77 4.13 11.64
CA PRO A 24 14.79 4.27 10.60
C PRO A 24 15.35 2.91 10.18
N GLY A 25 15.50 2.70 8.88
CA GLY A 25 15.94 1.41 8.31
C GLY A 25 14.81 0.44 7.98
N SER A 26 13.55 0.79 8.27
CA SER A 26 12.40 0.00 7.83
C SER A 26 12.31 -0.08 6.31
N THR A 27 11.82 -1.21 5.82
CA THR A 27 11.72 -1.57 4.41
C THR A 27 10.30 -1.38 3.88
N VAL A 28 10.14 -1.48 2.55
CA VAL A 28 8.81 -1.50 1.92
C VAL A 28 8.00 -2.67 2.47
N ALA A 29 8.61 -3.83 2.73
CA ALA A 29 7.93 -4.96 3.36
C ALA A 29 7.36 -4.59 4.74
N ASP A 30 8.17 -3.97 5.60
CA ASP A 30 7.71 -3.54 6.95
C ASP A 30 6.56 -2.53 6.86
N LEU A 31 6.60 -1.64 5.87
CA LEU A 31 5.52 -0.70 5.61
C LEU A 31 4.23 -1.41 5.18
N LEU A 32 4.31 -2.42 4.32
CA LEU A 32 3.14 -3.19 3.92
C LEU A 32 2.56 -4.00 5.10
N GLU A 33 3.39 -4.52 5.99
CA GLU A 33 2.93 -5.15 7.23
C GLU A 33 2.23 -4.17 8.16
N ALA A 34 2.76 -2.95 8.29
CA ALA A 34 2.12 -1.88 9.06
C ALA A 34 0.75 -1.50 8.46
N VAL A 35 0.64 -1.39 7.14
CA VAL A 35 -0.63 -1.16 6.43
C VAL A 35 -1.67 -2.25 6.73
N LEU A 36 -1.23 -3.51 6.74
CA LEU A 36 -2.07 -4.68 7.02
C LEU A 36 -2.50 -4.79 8.49
N SER A 37 -1.75 -4.16 9.40
CA SER A 37 -2.04 -4.15 10.83
C SER A 37 -3.07 -3.10 11.23
N VAL A 38 -3.42 -2.17 10.33
CA VAL A 38 -4.48 -1.19 10.58
C VAL A 38 -5.84 -1.89 10.57
N GLU A 39 -6.57 -1.77 11.68
CA GLU A 39 -7.96 -2.24 11.76
C GLU A 39 -8.86 -1.35 10.90
N ARG A 40 -9.60 -1.98 9.98
CA ARG A 40 -10.45 -1.30 8.98
C ARG A 40 -11.81 -1.97 8.90
N PRO A 41 -12.88 -1.23 8.56
CA PRO A 41 -14.17 -1.81 8.27
C PRO A 41 -14.11 -2.73 7.04
N GLU A 42 -15.14 -3.57 6.89
CA GLU A 42 -15.25 -4.43 5.72
C GLU A 42 -15.33 -3.60 4.42
N PRO A 43 -14.58 -3.98 3.36
CA PRO A 43 -14.59 -3.23 2.12
C PRO A 43 -15.96 -3.28 1.43
N PRO A 44 -16.29 -2.30 0.57
CA PRO A 44 -17.56 -2.29 -0.16
C PRO A 44 -17.81 -3.59 -0.93
N ALA A 45 -19.08 -3.98 -1.07
CA ALA A 45 -19.47 -5.18 -1.81
C ALA A 45 -18.81 -5.22 -3.20
N GLY A 46 -18.19 -6.36 -3.54
CA GLY A 46 -17.43 -6.54 -4.78
C GLY A 46 -15.95 -6.12 -4.73
N THR A 47 -15.50 -5.50 -3.64
CA THR A 47 -14.09 -5.18 -3.42
C THR A 47 -13.42 -6.27 -2.57
N PRO A 48 -12.33 -6.91 -3.05
CA PRO A 48 -11.61 -7.89 -2.24
C PRO A 48 -10.97 -7.25 -0.99
N PRO A 49 -10.67 -8.03 0.06
CA PRO A 49 -9.92 -7.54 1.21
C PRO A 49 -8.55 -6.96 0.82
N LEU A 50 -8.11 -5.90 1.51
CA LEU A 50 -6.83 -5.23 1.26
C LEU A 50 -5.62 -6.19 1.18
N PRO A 51 -5.47 -7.23 2.05
CA PRO A 51 -4.38 -8.19 1.92
C PRO A 51 -4.34 -8.94 0.57
N ARG A 52 -5.52 -9.27 0.04
CA ARG A 52 -5.63 -9.93 -1.26
C ARG A 52 -5.30 -9.00 -2.41
N ILE A 53 -5.54 -7.70 -2.24
CA ILE A 53 -5.20 -6.68 -3.23
C ILE A 53 -3.69 -6.43 -3.21
N LEU A 54 -3.10 -6.19 -2.04
CA LEU A 54 -1.66 -5.92 -1.89
C LEU A 54 -0.78 -7.05 -2.47
N SER A 55 -1.18 -8.31 -2.31
CA SER A 55 -0.43 -9.45 -2.87
C SER A 55 -0.38 -9.50 -4.40
N ARG A 56 -1.23 -8.73 -5.08
CA ARG A 56 -1.28 -8.63 -6.56
C ARG A 56 -0.91 -7.24 -7.07
N SER A 57 -0.71 -6.28 -6.17
CA SER A 57 -0.37 -4.90 -6.51
C SER A 57 1.08 -4.78 -6.95
N SER A 58 1.36 -3.75 -7.74
CA SER A 58 2.70 -3.20 -7.93
C SER A 58 2.87 -1.98 -7.02
N PHE A 59 4.10 -1.70 -6.64
CA PHE A 59 4.42 -0.59 -5.75
C PHE A 59 5.37 0.38 -6.43
N LEU A 60 5.14 1.69 -6.23
CA LEU A 60 6.10 2.72 -6.59
C LEU A 60 6.65 3.34 -5.32
N LEU A 61 7.96 3.51 -5.23
CA LEU A 61 8.62 4.32 -4.22
C LEU A 61 9.08 5.61 -4.89
N ASN A 62 8.49 6.74 -4.52
CA ASN A 62 8.74 8.04 -5.15
C ASN A 62 8.63 7.97 -6.68
N GLU A 63 7.52 7.42 -7.17
CA GLU A 63 7.21 7.22 -8.60
C GLU A 63 8.08 6.19 -9.33
N VAL A 64 9.01 5.52 -8.64
CA VAL A 64 9.87 4.48 -9.21
C VAL A 64 9.38 3.08 -8.81
N ALA A 65 9.22 2.19 -9.78
CA ALA A 65 8.74 0.83 -9.53
C ALA A 65 9.67 0.05 -8.58
N VAL A 66 9.08 -0.50 -7.51
CA VAL A 66 9.75 -1.34 -6.53
C VAL A 66 9.50 -2.80 -6.89
N ARG A 67 10.58 -3.54 -7.18
CA ARG A 67 10.54 -5.00 -7.38
C ARG A 67 11.10 -5.76 -6.18
N ASP A 68 11.98 -5.12 -5.42
CA ASP A 68 12.55 -5.66 -4.20
C ASP A 68 11.95 -4.93 -3.00
N HIS A 69 11.16 -5.64 -2.19
CA HIS A 69 10.52 -5.05 -1.02
C HIS A 69 11.47 -4.87 0.17
N ALA A 70 12.73 -5.32 0.07
CA ALA A 70 13.77 -5.04 1.07
C ALA A 70 14.35 -3.62 0.96
N VAL A 71 13.93 -2.83 -0.04
CA VAL A 71 14.34 -1.43 -0.17
C VAL A 71 13.90 -0.63 1.07
N VAL A 72 14.83 0.12 1.64
CA VAL A 72 14.59 0.99 2.80
C VAL A 72 13.75 2.19 2.39
N VAL A 73 12.73 2.48 3.18
CA VAL A 73 11.85 3.65 3.04
C VAL A 73 12.20 4.72 4.09
N LYS A 74 12.29 5.96 3.65
CA LYS A 74 12.60 7.14 4.48
C LYS A 74 11.33 7.82 4.98
N ALA A 75 11.49 8.71 5.96
CA ALA A 75 10.38 9.40 6.60
C ALA A 75 9.47 10.18 5.62
N ASP A 76 10.06 10.78 4.59
CA ASP A 76 9.35 11.60 3.59
C ASP A 76 9.06 10.87 2.28
N ASP A 77 9.40 9.58 2.20
CA ASP A 77 9.13 8.78 1.01
C ASP A 77 7.63 8.53 0.84
N VAL A 78 7.22 8.45 -0.43
CA VAL A 78 5.85 8.13 -0.84
C VAL A 78 5.83 6.75 -1.49
N VAL A 79 4.91 5.89 -1.04
CA VAL A 79 4.68 4.56 -1.62
C VAL A 79 3.29 4.51 -2.25
N ASP A 80 3.23 4.29 -3.56
CA ASP A 80 1.98 4.11 -4.29
C ASP A 80 1.61 2.64 -4.38
N VAL A 81 0.37 2.31 -4.04
CA VAL A 81 -0.20 0.97 -4.17
C VAL A 81 -1.04 0.91 -5.44
N LEU A 82 -0.54 0.22 -6.46
CA LEU A 82 -1.17 0.09 -7.76
C LEU A 82 -1.72 -1.33 -7.94
N PRO A 83 -3.00 -1.59 -7.61
CA PRO A 83 -3.60 -2.89 -7.91
C PRO A 83 -3.65 -3.12 -9.43
N PRO A 84 -3.67 -4.39 -9.87
CA PRO A 84 -3.77 -4.69 -11.29
C PRO A 84 -5.05 -4.07 -11.85
N PHE A 85 -4.94 -3.41 -13.01
CA PHE A 85 -6.09 -2.84 -13.68
C PHE A 85 -7.17 -3.92 -13.86
N ALA A 86 -8.35 -3.70 -13.29
CA ALA A 86 -9.55 -4.49 -13.58
C ALA A 86 -10.19 -3.99 -14.88
N GLY A 87 -9.38 -3.80 -15.93
CA GLY A 87 -9.87 -3.43 -17.25
C GLY A 87 -10.58 -4.61 -17.88
N GLY A 88 -11.90 -4.56 -17.89
CA GLY A 88 -12.79 -5.34 -18.76
C GLY A 88 -13.58 -4.39 -19.64
#